data_AF-A0A2E5UQ57-F1
#
_entry.id   AF-A0A2E5UQ57-F1
#
_cell.length_a   1.000
_cell.length_b   1.000
_cell.length_c   1.000
_cell.angle_alpha   90.00
_cell.angle_beta   90.00
_cell.angle_gamma   90.00
#
_symmetry.space_group_name_H-M   'P 1'
#
loop_
_entity.id
_entity.type
_entity.pdbx_description
1 polymer ?
#
loop_
_entity_poly.entity_id
_entity_poly.type
_entity_poly.pdbx_seq_one_letter_code
_entity_poly.pdbx_strand_id
1 'polypeptide(L)'
;MKKIICIYLLFVLSCNPSWFGLDEEIGIYSYHDGLAFAWESFFEDDYDLAINYIISSITETEDEPYFNSAYSTLGWLYLFKSNTFIGTENQDSLLFYRESAMEQFNYIDNENEAIIEYNTGCYYDHCCSDCFMADRKIGLLYTQIEEYFTDSESSQNIVDLLSELNLFINDNPEYDFMNGKPPGSNGETINLNIINVKLYLSQIYFRLGQFEDSCNELNQLTDYQKCNLDCDTVWDYSNIENLLECISFEVLF
;
A
#
# COMPACT_ATOMS: atom_id res chain seq x y z
N MET A 1 -43.83 -3.76 36.31
CA MET A 1 -44.50 -3.49 35.02
C MET A 1 -43.83 -2.41 34.18
N LYS A 2 -43.32 -1.29 34.75
CA LYS A 2 -42.61 -0.25 33.98
C LYS A 2 -41.31 -0.71 33.28
N LYS A 3 -40.54 -1.63 33.90
CA LYS A 3 -39.27 -2.13 33.34
C LYS A 3 -39.44 -3.10 32.16
N ILE A 4 -40.54 -3.85 32.09
CA ILE A 4 -40.83 -4.79 30.99
C ILE A 4 -41.32 -4.03 29.75
N ILE A 5 -42.03 -2.91 29.95
CA ILE A 5 -42.50 -2.04 28.87
C ILE A 5 -41.33 -1.35 28.15
N CYS A 6 -40.27 -0.96 28.86
CA CYS A 6 -39.05 -0.40 28.23
C CYS A 6 -38.33 -1.41 27.34
N ILE A 7 -38.29 -2.69 27.72
CA ILE A 7 -37.67 -3.74 26.90
C ILE A 7 -38.49 -4.01 25.64
N TYR A 8 -39.83 -4.01 25.75
CA TYR A 8 -40.71 -4.19 24.60
C TYR A 8 -40.69 -2.97 23.65
N LEU A 9 -40.53 -1.76 24.19
CA LEU A 9 -40.35 -0.54 23.39
C LEU A 9 -39.02 -0.53 22.61
N LEU A 10 -37.94 -1.04 23.19
CA LEU A 10 -36.65 -1.17 22.50
C LEU A 10 -36.72 -2.20 21.36
N PHE A 11 -37.42 -3.31 21.54
CA PHE A 11 -37.63 -4.32 20.49
C PHE A 11 -38.55 -3.86 19.35
N VAL A 12 -39.48 -2.94 19.61
CA VAL A 12 -40.40 -2.41 18.57
C VAL A 12 -39.76 -1.23 17.82
N LEU A 13 -38.91 -0.44 18.49
CA LEU A 13 -38.14 0.63 17.85
C LEU A 13 -36.96 0.09 17.02
N SER A 14 -36.45 -1.11 17.32
CA SER A 14 -35.42 -1.78 16.53
C SER A 14 -35.95 -2.50 15.28
N CYS A 15 -37.24 -2.39 14.96
CA CYS A 15 -37.88 -3.17 13.89
C CYS A 15 -38.77 -2.32 12.96
N ASN A 16 -38.46 -1.03 12.82
CA ASN A 16 -39.10 -0.20 11.80
C ASN A 16 -38.05 0.77 11.19
N PRO A 17 -37.41 0.40 10.06
CA PRO A 17 -36.22 1.10 9.56
C PRO A 17 -36.53 2.43 8.86
N SER A 18 -37.79 2.83 8.74
CA SER A 18 -38.20 3.92 7.84
C SER A 18 -38.35 5.31 8.48
N TRP A 19 -38.04 5.50 9.78
CA TRP A 19 -38.26 6.80 10.43
C TRP A 19 -37.09 7.38 11.25
N PHE A 20 -36.01 6.63 11.45
CA PHE A 20 -34.77 7.13 12.05
C PHE A 20 -33.58 6.88 11.12
N GLY A 21 -33.54 7.66 10.03
CA GLY A 21 -32.35 8.11 9.31
C GLY A 21 -31.06 7.28 9.36
N LEU A 22 -31.13 6.00 8.99
CA LEU A 22 -30.06 5.27 8.33
C LEU A 22 -30.77 4.44 7.27
N ASP A 23 -30.67 4.83 6.01
CA ASP A 23 -30.81 3.85 4.94
C ASP A 23 -29.59 2.93 5.09
N GLU A 24 -29.69 1.93 5.98
CA GLU A 24 -28.80 0.77 5.92
C GLU A 24 -29.03 0.19 4.55
N GLU A 25 -28.05 0.34 3.67
CA GLU A 25 -28.04 -0.36 2.39
C GLU A 25 -28.20 -1.84 2.72
N ILE A 26 -29.34 -2.42 2.36
CA ILE A 26 -29.64 -3.85 2.53
C ILE A 26 -28.87 -4.60 1.43
N GLY A 27 -27.56 -4.41 1.40
CA GLY A 27 -26.60 -5.17 0.62
C GLY A 27 -26.10 -6.33 1.46
N ILE A 28 -25.93 -7.50 0.84
CA ILE A 28 -25.12 -8.56 1.43
C ILE A 28 -23.69 -8.03 1.40
N TYR A 29 -23.01 -7.96 2.55
CA TYR A 29 -21.60 -7.59 2.63
C TYR A 29 -20.79 -8.42 1.63
N SER A 30 -20.25 -7.75 0.62
CA SER A 30 -19.52 -8.36 -0.50
C SER A 30 -18.02 -8.34 -0.27
N TYR A 31 -17.29 -9.12 -1.04
CA TYR A 31 -15.83 -9.07 -1.09
C TYR A 31 -15.32 -7.63 -1.30
N HIS A 32 -15.93 -6.91 -2.25
CA HIS A 32 -15.50 -5.55 -2.61
C HIS A 32 -15.84 -4.50 -1.55
N ASP A 33 -16.96 -4.66 -0.82
CA ASP A 33 -17.29 -3.76 0.31
C ASP A 33 -16.22 -3.82 1.38
N GLY A 34 -15.72 -5.01 1.68
CA GLY A 34 -14.67 -5.18 2.66
C GLY A 34 -13.32 -4.60 2.24
N LEU A 35 -12.97 -4.66 0.95
CA LEU A 35 -11.81 -3.92 0.43
C LEU A 35 -12.00 -2.41 0.57
N ALA A 36 -13.19 -1.89 0.26
CA ALA A 36 -13.47 -0.47 0.36
C ALA A 36 -13.40 0.02 1.81
N PHE A 37 -14.05 -0.66 2.75
CA PHE A 37 -14.01 -0.30 4.17
C PHE A 37 -12.62 -0.45 4.78
N ALA A 38 -11.80 -1.40 4.29
CA ALA A 38 -10.41 -1.49 4.71
C ALA A 38 -9.60 -0.27 4.31
N TRP A 39 -9.74 0.22 3.07
CA TRP A 39 -9.08 1.45 2.62
C TRP A 39 -9.60 2.68 3.36
N GLU A 40 -10.90 2.78 3.62
CA GLU A 40 -11.46 3.84 4.46
C GLU A 40 -10.83 3.84 5.86
N SER A 41 -10.82 2.69 6.53
CA SER A 41 -10.22 2.53 7.87
C SER A 41 -8.72 2.83 7.88
N PHE A 42 -8.01 2.48 6.81
CA PHE A 42 -6.60 2.81 6.63
C PHE A 42 -6.37 4.33 6.64
N PHE A 43 -7.21 5.11 5.96
CA PHE A 43 -7.08 6.58 5.96
C PHE A 43 -7.46 7.22 7.29
N GLU A 44 -8.15 6.50 8.18
CA GLU A 44 -8.41 6.89 9.57
C GLU A 44 -7.30 6.46 10.55
N ASP A 45 -6.17 5.92 10.03
CA ASP A 45 -5.06 5.34 10.81
C ASP A 45 -5.45 4.12 11.67
N ASP A 46 -6.61 3.50 11.42
CA ASP A 46 -7.05 2.27 12.11
C ASP A 46 -6.65 1.02 11.30
N TYR A 47 -5.35 0.72 11.32
CA TYR A 47 -4.79 -0.44 10.62
C TYR A 47 -5.36 -1.77 11.13
N ASP A 48 -5.71 -1.88 12.41
CA ASP A 48 -6.29 -3.10 12.99
C ASP A 48 -7.68 -3.37 12.40
N LEU A 49 -8.53 -2.34 12.35
CA LEU A 49 -9.84 -2.43 11.73
C LEU A 49 -9.74 -2.72 10.23
N ALA A 50 -8.83 -2.04 9.53
CA ALA A 50 -8.57 -2.26 8.11
C ALA A 50 -8.20 -3.73 7.81
N ILE A 51 -7.27 -4.30 8.60
CA ILE A 51 -6.86 -5.71 8.48
C ILE A 51 -8.05 -6.64 8.72
N ASN A 52 -8.88 -6.37 9.72
CA ASN A 52 -10.04 -7.19 10.03
C ASN A 52 -11.07 -7.20 8.88
N TYR A 53 -11.32 -6.06 8.23
CA TYR A 53 -12.21 -6.02 7.06
C TYR A 53 -11.71 -6.90 5.92
N ILE A 54 -10.42 -6.89 5.63
CA ILE A 54 -9.87 -7.76 4.59
C ILE A 54 -9.94 -9.24 5.00
N ILE A 55 -9.62 -9.58 6.25
CA ILE A 55 -9.74 -10.96 6.73
C ILE A 55 -11.19 -11.44 6.58
N SER A 56 -12.18 -10.66 7.02
CA SER A 56 -13.59 -11.01 6.85
C SER A 56 -13.98 -11.10 5.38
N SER A 57 -13.41 -10.27 4.49
CA SER A 57 -13.61 -10.38 3.03
C SER A 57 -13.16 -11.74 2.50
N ILE A 58 -12.02 -12.25 2.98
CA ILE A 58 -11.48 -13.55 2.55
C ILE A 58 -12.27 -14.71 3.18
N THR A 59 -12.69 -14.59 4.44
CA THR A 59 -13.23 -15.74 5.20
C THR A 59 -14.75 -15.83 5.26
N GLU A 60 -15.46 -14.74 5.04
CA GLU A 60 -16.91 -14.64 5.28
C GLU A 60 -17.74 -14.36 4.02
N THR A 61 -17.09 -14.06 2.89
CA THR A 61 -17.75 -13.78 1.62
C THR A 61 -17.67 -14.99 0.68
N GLU A 62 -18.71 -15.20 -0.13
CA GLU A 62 -18.80 -16.32 -1.10
C GLU A 62 -18.99 -15.82 -2.54
N ASP A 63 -19.02 -14.51 -2.75
CA ASP A 63 -19.31 -13.86 -4.03
C ASP A 63 -18.08 -13.71 -4.94
N GLU A 64 -16.86 -13.91 -4.41
CA GLU A 64 -15.62 -13.83 -5.16
C GLU A 64 -14.76 -15.10 -4.98
N PRO A 65 -14.43 -15.82 -6.07
CA PRO A 65 -13.56 -17.00 -6.01
C PRO A 65 -12.06 -16.69 -5.85
N TYR A 66 -11.61 -15.46 -6.12
CA TYR A 66 -10.18 -15.10 -6.12
C TYR A 66 -9.88 -13.93 -5.17
N PHE A 67 -8.86 -14.09 -4.33
CA PHE A 67 -8.57 -13.13 -3.24
C PHE A 67 -7.29 -12.32 -3.45
N ASN A 68 -6.72 -12.30 -4.65
CA ASN A 68 -5.41 -11.71 -4.92
C ASN A 68 -5.33 -10.23 -4.53
N SER A 69 -6.39 -9.45 -4.79
CA SER A 69 -6.46 -8.04 -4.39
C SER A 69 -6.48 -7.87 -2.86
N ALA A 70 -7.18 -8.75 -2.15
CA ALA A 70 -7.24 -8.77 -0.69
C ALA A 70 -5.89 -9.11 -0.07
N TYR A 71 -5.19 -10.14 -0.57
CA TYR A 71 -3.85 -10.48 -0.11
C TYR A 71 -2.83 -9.38 -0.38
N SER A 72 -2.85 -8.78 -1.58
CA SER A 72 -2.02 -7.60 -1.86
C SER A 72 -2.33 -6.45 -0.89
N THR A 73 -3.61 -6.21 -0.60
CA THR A 73 -4.05 -5.17 0.34
C THR A 73 -3.55 -5.46 1.76
N LEU A 74 -3.69 -6.70 2.27
CA LEU A 74 -3.12 -7.08 3.57
C LEU A 74 -1.62 -6.87 3.63
N GLY A 75 -0.89 -7.18 2.56
CA GLY A 75 0.54 -6.92 2.47
C GLY A 75 0.87 -5.45 2.74
N TRP A 76 0.16 -4.54 2.07
CA TRP A 76 0.31 -3.11 2.28
C TRP A 76 -0.10 -2.66 3.68
N LEU A 77 -1.26 -3.10 4.18
CA LEU A 77 -1.74 -2.74 5.52
C LEU A 77 -0.73 -3.16 6.60
N TYR A 78 -0.17 -4.37 6.50
CA TYR A 78 0.87 -4.83 7.41
C TYR A 78 2.16 -4.01 7.27
N LEU A 79 2.56 -3.68 6.04
CA LEU A 79 3.75 -2.86 5.80
C LEU A 79 3.60 -1.46 6.42
N PHE A 80 2.49 -0.77 6.18
CA PHE A 80 2.19 0.53 6.79
C PHE A 80 2.09 0.45 8.31
N LYS A 81 1.42 -0.58 8.83
CA LYS A 81 1.34 -0.82 10.27
C LYS A 81 2.73 -1.02 10.89
N SER A 82 3.64 -1.69 10.20
CA SER A 82 5.02 -1.89 10.66
C SER A 82 5.75 -0.55 10.87
N ASN A 83 5.46 0.46 10.05
CA ASN A 83 6.09 1.77 10.12
C ASN A 83 5.73 2.53 11.41
N THR A 84 4.57 2.23 12.02
CA THR A 84 4.18 2.79 13.32
C THR A 84 5.12 2.39 14.47
N PHE A 85 5.95 1.35 14.27
CA PHE A 85 6.91 0.86 15.25
C PHE A 85 8.36 1.33 14.98
N ILE A 86 8.63 2.03 13.88
CA ILE A 86 9.97 2.55 13.57
C ILE A 86 10.40 3.55 14.65
N GLY A 87 11.64 3.41 15.14
CA GLY A 87 12.18 4.26 16.19
C GLY A 87 11.59 4.00 17.60
N THR A 88 10.71 3.00 17.74
CA THR A 88 10.18 2.57 19.04
C THR A 88 11.01 1.43 19.64
N GLU A 89 10.80 1.14 20.92
CA GLU A 89 11.42 -0.02 21.59
C GLU A 89 10.83 -1.37 21.14
N ASN A 90 9.69 -1.37 20.42
CA ASN A 90 8.96 -2.58 20.04
C ASN A 90 9.39 -3.11 18.67
N GLN A 91 10.66 -3.50 18.57
CA GLN A 91 11.26 -4.04 17.35
C GLN A 91 10.64 -5.37 16.92
N ASP A 92 10.18 -6.19 17.88
CA ASP A 92 9.52 -7.48 17.57
C ASP A 92 8.23 -7.27 16.76
N SER A 93 7.45 -6.23 17.07
CA SER A 93 6.23 -5.92 16.29
C SER A 93 6.57 -5.39 14.90
N LEU A 94 7.62 -4.57 14.77
CA LEU A 94 8.11 -4.11 13.48
C LEU A 94 8.47 -5.28 12.56
N LEU A 95 9.26 -6.24 13.06
CA LEU A 95 9.66 -7.42 12.31
C LEU A 95 8.47 -8.31 11.97
N PHE A 96 7.61 -8.59 12.95
CA PHE A 96 6.42 -9.42 12.75
C PHE A 96 5.52 -8.89 11.63
N TYR A 97 5.25 -7.58 11.59
CA TYR A 97 4.40 -7.01 10.55
C TYR A 97 5.10 -6.95 9.18
N ARG A 98 6.42 -6.74 9.12
CA ARG A 98 7.17 -6.83 7.86
C ARG A 98 7.19 -8.25 7.29
N GLU A 99 7.39 -9.26 8.15
CA GLU A 99 7.30 -10.68 7.76
C GLU A 99 5.88 -11.03 7.29
N SER A 100 4.86 -10.57 8.01
CA SER A 100 3.46 -10.76 7.64
C SER A 100 3.16 -10.12 6.28
N ALA A 101 3.65 -8.90 6.03
CA ALA A 101 3.51 -8.22 4.74
C ALA A 101 4.12 -9.04 3.60
N MET A 102 5.35 -9.53 3.79
CA MET A 102 6.05 -10.38 2.83
C MET A 102 5.26 -11.67 2.53
N GLU A 103 4.72 -12.32 3.56
CA GLU A 103 3.89 -13.53 3.38
C GLU A 103 2.69 -13.24 2.49
N GLN A 104 1.96 -12.15 2.73
CA GLN A 104 0.77 -11.83 1.94
C GLN A 104 1.12 -11.45 0.50
N PHE A 105 2.22 -10.70 0.28
CA PHE A 105 2.67 -10.36 -1.06
C PHE A 105 3.17 -11.56 -1.89
N ASN A 106 3.50 -12.68 -1.24
CA ASN A 106 3.87 -13.92 -1.93
C ASN A 106 2.65 -14.74 -2.40
N TYR A 107 1.43 -14.32 -2.08
CA TYR A 107 0.22 -14.93 -2.60
C TYR A 107 0.07 -14.65 -4.11
N ILE A 108 0.15 -15.71 -4.92
CA ILE A 108 0.08 -15.66 -6.40
C ILE A 108 -0.90 -16.68 -6.99
N ASP A 109 -1.68 -17.35 -6.14
CA ASP A 109 -2.56 -18.42 -6.58
C ASP A 109 -3.63 -17.88 -7.54
N ASN A 110 -3.84 -18.58 -8.65
CA ASN A 110 -4.86 -18.29 -9.67
C ASN A 110 -4.86 -16.83 -10.16
N GLU A 111 -3.69 -16.18 -10.21
CA GLU A 111 -3.55 -14.75 -10.56
C GLU A 111 -4.17 -14.43 -11.94
N ASN A 112 -3.96 -15.28 -12.95
CA ASN A 112 -4.54 -15.06 -14.28
C ASN A 112 -6.05 -15.16 -14.29
N GLU A 113 -6.61 -16.11 -13.54
CA GLU A 113 -8.05 -16.28 -13.40
C GLU A 113 -8.67 -15.11 -12.64
N ALA A 114 -7.99 -14.61 -11.59
CA ALA A 114 -8.40 -13.41 -10.85
C ALA A 114 -8.51 -12.19 -11.78
N ILE A 115 -7.53 -11.96 -12.65
CA ILE A 115 -7.56 -10.84 -13.61
C ILE A 115 -8.78 -10.95 -14.54
N ILE A 116 -9.07 -12.16 -15.04
CA ILE A 116 -10.21 -12.38 -15.94
C ILE A 116 -11.52 -12.12 -15.21
N GLU A 117 -11.66 -12.64 -13.98
CA GLU A 117 -12.88 -12.47 -13.17
C GLU A 117 -13.08 -11.00 -12.82
N TYR A 118 -12.08 -10.32 -12.26
CA TYR A 118 -12.14 -8.91 -11.89
C TYR A 118 -12.46 -8.01 -13.09
N ASN A 119 -11.94 -8.30 -14.28
CA ASN A 119 -12.27 -7.52 -15.48
C ASN A 119 -13.76 -7.64 -15.91
N THR A 120 -14.47 -8.68 -15.48
CA THR A 120 -15.86 -8.94 -15.90
C THR A 120 -16.89 -8.82 -14.77
N GLY A 121 -16.46 -8.97 -13.51
CA GLY A 121 -17.31 -9.00 -12.32
C GLY A 121 -17.32 -7.72 -11.50
N CYS A 122 -16.36 -6.82 -11.71
CA CYS A 122 -16.18 -5.65 -10.87
C CYS A 122 -16.85 -4.40 -11.50
N TYR A 123 -18.01 -4.05 -10.95
CA TYR A 123 -18.90 -3.00 -11.47
C TYR A 123 -18.85 -1.70 -10.66
N TYR A 124 -17.87 -1.56 -9.76
CA TYR A 124 -17.74 -0.41 -8.88
C TYR A 124 -16.88 0.71 -9.49
N ASP A 125 -17.09 1.95 -9.04
CA ASP A 125 -16.33 3.14 -9.50
C ASP A 125 -14.82 3.01 -9.26
N HIS A 126 -14.40 2.12 -8.35
CA HIS A 126 -13.02 1.85 -7.97
C HIS A 126 -12.56 0.46 -8.43
N CYS A 127 -12.80 0.12 -9.68
CA CYS A 127 -12.41 -1.18 -10.22
C CYS A 127 -11.08 -1.16 -10.97
N CYS A 128 -10.20 -2.12 -10.67
CA CYS A 128 -9.05 -2.43 -11.51
C CYS A 128 -8.76 -3.93 -11.53
N SER A 129 -8.64 -4.52 -12.72
CA SER A 129 -8.53 -5.98 -12.89
C SER A 129 -7.17 -6.54 -12.51
N ASP A 130 -6.09 -5.77 -12.66
CA ASP A 130 -4.71 -6.23 -12.54
C ASP A 130 -3.82 -5.31 -11.69
N CYS A 131 -4.35 -4.20 -11.15
CA CYS A 131 -3.58 -3.26 -10.33
C CYS A 131 -2.90 -3.93 -9.13
N PHE A 132 -3.55 -4.93 -8.53
CA PHE A 132 -2.98 -5.68 -7.42
C PHE A 132 -1.64 -6.34 -7.78
N MET A 133 -1.38 -6.68 -9.05
CA MET A 133 -0.11 -7.27 -9.46
C MET A 133 1.04 -6.27 -9.35
N ALA A 134 0.81 -5.05 -9.84
CA ALA A 134 1.80 -3.99 -9.77
C ALA A 134 2.05 -3.58 -8.32
N ASP A 135 0.97 -3.42 -7.53
CA ASP A 135 1.04 -3.11 -6.10
C ASP A 135 1.78 -4.18 -5.30
N ARG A 136 1.51 -5.46 -5.58
CA ARG A 136 2.21 -6.59 -4.97
C ARG A 136 3.69 -6.58 -5.32
N LYS A 137 4.03 -6.37 -6.60
CA LYS A 137 5.41 -6.36 -7.07
C LYS A 137 6.23 -5.25 -6.43
N ILE A 138 5.70 -4.03 -6.37
CA ILE A 138 6.42 -2.93 -5.72
C ILE A 138 6.50 -3.10 -4.20
N GLY A 139 5.46 -3.65 -3.55
CA GLY A 139 5.48 -4.02 -2.14
C GLY A 139 6.55 -5.07 -1.78
N LEU A 140 6.72 -6.10 -2.62
CA LEU A 140 7.81 -7.08 -2.50
C LEU A 140 9.18 -6.41 -2.61
N LEU A 141 9.38 -5.62 -3.66
CA LEU A 141 10.66 -4.93 -3.89
C LEU A 141 11.02 -4.04 -2.71
N TYR A 142 10.08 -3.24 -2.19
CA TYR A 142 10.30 -2.41 -1.02
C TYR A 142 10.72 -3.23 0.19
N THR A 143 9.99 -4.31 0.48
CA THR A 143 10.26 -5.14 1.65
C THR A 143 11.64 -5.83 1.53
N GLN A 144 11.98 -6.37 0.36
CA GLN A 144 13.25 -7.06 0.12
C GLN A 144 14.45 -6.10 0.10
N ILE A 145 14.29 -4.90 -0.46
CA ILE A 145 15.34 -3.87 -0.46
C ILE A 145 15.59 -3.36 0.96
N GLU A 146 14.53 -3.12 1.75
CA GLU A 146 14.73 -2.72 3.14
C GLU A 146 15.33 -3.85 4.00
N GLU A 147 14.97 -5.11 3.74
CA GLU A 147 15.62 -6.27 4.36
C GLU A 147 17.13 -6.25 4.10
N TYR A 148 17.56 -6.03 2.85
CA TYR A 148 18.98 -5.93 2.49
C TYR A 148 19.73 -4.87 3.32
N PHE A 149 19.11 -3.73 3.59
CA PHE A 149 19.76 -2.64 4.33
C PHE A 149 19.70 -2.78 5.85
N THR A 150 18.71 -3.52 6.37
CA THR A 150 18.44 -3.59 7.81
C THR A 150 18.86 -4.89 8.46
N ASP A 151 18.91 -5.98 7.70
CA ASP A 151 19.37 -7.29 8.18
C ASP A 151 20.77 -7.61 7.65
N SER A 152 21.74 -7.68 8.57
CA SER A 152 23.12 -8.03 8.25
C SER A 152 23.31 -9.47 7.75
N GLU A 153 22.34 -10.35 7.98
CA GLU A 153 22.32 -11.74 7.51
C GLU A 153 21.47 -11.93 6.25
N SER A 154 20.92 -10.85 5.69
CA SER A 154 20.04 -10.90 4.52
C SER A 154 20.71 -11.64 3.35
N SER A 155 19.94 -12.55 2.74
CA SER A 155 20.36 -13.28 1.54
C SER A 155 20.06 -12.53 0.24
N GLN A 156 19.45 -11.34 0.34
CA GLN A 156 19.01 -10.54 -0.79
C GLN A 156 20.18 -10.03 -1.62
N ASN A 157 20.06 -10.09 -2.95
CA ASN A 157 21.04 -9.53 -3.87
C ASN A 157 20.56 -8.17 -4.37
N ILE A 158 21.15 -7.09 -3.85
CA ILE A 158 20.76 -5.72 -4.21
C ILE A 158 20.89 -5.43 -5.72
N VAL A 159 21.82 -6.08 -6.43
CA VAL A 159 21.96 -5.88 -7.88
C VAL A 159 20.76 -6.45 -8.63
N ASP A 160 20.27 -7.62 -8.21
CA ASP A 160 19.10 -8.25 -8.83
C ASP A 160 17.84 -7.45 -8.49
N LEU A 161 17.68 -7.01 -7.24
CA LEU A 161 16.56 -6.17 -6.80
C LEU A 161 16.51 -4.82 -7.55
N LEU A 162 17.65 -4.16 -7.74
CA LEU A 162 17.74 -2.93 -8.54
C LEU A 162 17.39 -3.18 -10.00
N SER A 163 17.78 -4.33 -10.56
CA SER A 163 17.37 -4.72 -11.91
C SER A 163 15.86 -4.92 -12.01
N GLU A 164 15.25 -5.59 -11.03
CA GLU A 164 13.80 -5.82 -10.99
C GLU A 164 13.01 -4.52 -10.79
N LEU A 165 13.50 -3.61 -9.95
CA LEU A 165 12.90 -2.28 -9.76
C LEU A 165 12.97 -1.44 -11.04
N ASN A 166 14.11 -1.44 -11.74
CA ASN A 166 14.23 -0.79 -13.04
C ASN A 166 13.28 -1.41 -14.08
N LEU A 167 13.15 -2.74 -14.12
CA LEU A 167 12.18 -3.41 -14.99
C LEU A 167 10.75 -2.99 -14.65
N PHE A 168 10.38 -2.95 -13.37
CA PHE A 168 9.07 -2.45 -12.93
C PHE A 168 8.81 -1.03 -13.43
N ILE A 169 9.78 -0.12 -13.27
CA ILE A 169 9.67 1.27 -13.70
C ILE A 169 9.40 1.37 -15.21
N ASN A 170 10.12 0.58 -16.01
CA ASN A 170 10.00 0.60 -17.47
C ASN A 170 8.69 -0.04 -17.96
N ASP A 171 8.24 -1.10 -17.29
CA ASP A 171 7.03 -1.84 -17.67
C ASP A 171 5.74 -1.12 -17.20
N ASN A 172 5.82 -0.23 -16.19
CA ASN A 172 4.66 0.42 -15.58
C ASN A 172 4.76 1.96 -15.56
N PRO A 173 4.89 2.63 -16.74
CA PRO A 173 5.11 4.07 -16.81
C PRO A 173 3.94 4.93 -16.30
N GLU A 174 2.74 4.34 -16.17
CA GLU A 174 1.53 5.01 -15.67
C GLU A 174 1.09 4.47 -14.30
N TYR A 175 2.00 3.82 -13.57
CA TYR A 175 1.71 3.27 -12.25
C TYR A 175 1.19 4.34 -11.28
N ASP A 176 0.06 4.05 -10.65
CA ASP A 176 -0.55 4.81 -9.57
C ASP A 176 -1.17 3.82 -8.58
N PHE A 177 -0.70 3.85 -7.34
CA PHE A 177 -1.19 2.99 -6.27
C PHE A 177 -2.68 3.18 -6.00
N MET A 178 -3.24 4.37 -6.24
CA MET A 178 -4.65 4.65 -5.98
C MET A 178 -5.58 4.10 -7.07
N ASN A 179 -5.05 3.54 -8.16
CA ASN A 179 -5.87 2.89 -9.18
C ASN A 179 -6.63 1.69 -8.57
N GLY A 180 -7.96 1.71 -8.73
CA GLY A 180 -8.84 0.68 -8.18
C GLY A 180 -9.04 0.76 -6.66
N LYS A 181 -8.77 1.90 -6.01
CA LYS A 181 -8.99 2.10 -4.58
C LYS A 181 -9.87 3.33 -4.32
N PRO A 182 -10.76 3.30 -3.31
CA PRO A 182 -11.49 4.48 -2.90
C PRO A 182 -10.55 5.46 -2.17
N PRO A 183 -10.78 6.77 -2.27
CA PRO A 183 -10.14 7.74 -1.39
C PRO A 183 -10.72 7.63 0.04
N GLY A 184 -10.04 8.24 1.02
CA GLY A 184 -10.58 8.41 2.36
C GLY A 184 -11.82 9.30 2.40
N SER A 185 -12.51 9.31 3.55
CA SER A 185 -13.82 9.98 3.69
C SER A 185 -13.76 11.51 3.48
N ASN A 186 -12.58 12.14 3.57
CA ASN A 186 -12.35 13.55 3.24
C ASN A 186 -11.58 13.76 1.92
N GLY A 187 -11.43 12.72 1.10
CA GLY A 187 -10.69 12.76 -0.17
C GLY A 187 -9.19 12.49 -0.01
N GLU A 188 -8.77 11.84 1.08
CA GLU A 188 -7.39 11.43 1.31
C GLU A 188 -6.95 10.39 0.28
N THR A 189 -5.68 10.47 -0.15
CA THR A 189 -5.08 9.57 -1.12
C THR A 189 -3.62 9.31 -0.75
N ILE A 190 -3.09 8.13 -1.08
CA ILE A 190 -1.65 7.87 -1.00
C ILE A 190 -0.99 8.40 -2.27
N ASN A 191 0.03 9.25 -2.12
CA ASN A 191 0.86 9.68 -3.24
C ASN A 191 1.99 8.66 -3.49
N LEU A 192 1.64 7.52 -4.05
CA LEU A 192 2.58 6.49 -4.49
C LEU A 192 2.32 6.19 -5.97
N ASN A 193 3.03 6.90 -6.84
CA ASN A 193 2.98 6.71 -8.28
C ASN A 193 4.39 6.40 -8.83
N ILE A 194 4.50 6.27 -10.16
CA ILE A 194 5.78 5.95 -10.81
C ILE A 194 6.91 6.97 -10.52
N ILE A 195 6.59 8.24 -10.30
CA ILE A 195 7.58 9.28 -9.94
C ILE A 195 8.14 8.96 -8.55
N ASN A 196 7.29 8.57 -7.62
CA ASN A 196 7.70 8.15 -6.29
C ASN A 196 8.57 6.90 -6.35
N VAL A 197 8.24 5.92 -7.20
CA VAL A 197 9.09 4.72 -7.37
C VAL A 197 10.48 5.06 -7.90
N LYS A 198 10.58 6.02 -8.85
CA LYS A 198 11.87 6.53 -9.35
C LYS A 198 12.65 7.31 -8.29
N LEU A 199 11.95 8.10 -7.46
CA LEU A 199 12.56 8.77 -6.31
C LEU A 199 13.17 7.74 -5.35
N TYR A 200 12.42 6.67 -5.04
CA TYR A 200 12.92 5.57 -4.21
C TYR A 200 14.15 4.90 -4.83
N LEU A 201 14.17 4.66 -6.15
CA LEU A 201 15.36 4.16 -6.84
C LEU A 201 16.57 5.07 -6.62
N SER A 202 16.41 6.38 -6.75
CA SER A 202 17.47 7.34 -6.43
C SER A 202 17.92 7.25 -4.97
N GLN A 203 16.99 7.05 -4.02
CA GLN A 203 17.29 6.93 -2.60
C GLN A 203 18.15 5.69 -2.31
N ILE A 204 17.87 4.59 -3.00
CA ILE A 204 18.68 3.38 -2.93
C ILE A 204 20.10 3.65 -3.46
N TYR A 205 20.23 4.26 -4.64
CA TYR A 205 21.53 4.62 -5.19
C TYR A 205 22.34 5.48 -4.23
N PHE A 206 21.70 6.46 -3.58
CA PHE A 206 22.34 7.29 -2.56
C PHE A 206 22.86 6.45 -1.38
N ARG A 207 22.02 5.55 -0.83
CA ARG A 207 22.40 4.66 0.30
C ARG A 207 23.55 3.72 -0.05
N LEU A 208 23.67 3.31 -1.31
CA LEU A 208 24.77 2.50 -1.82
C LEU A 208 26.05 3.30 -2.11
N GLY A 209 26.02 4.63 -1.96
CA GLY A 209 27.13 5.51 -2.31
C GLY A 209 27.30 5.74 -3.82
N GLN A 210 26.30 5.37 -4.63
CA GLN A 210 26.23 5.58 -6.07
C GLN A 210 25.62 6.96 -6.36
N PHE A 211 26.34 8.01 -5.95
CA PHE A 211 25.81 9.38 -5.97
C PHE A 211 25.53 9.92 -7.38
N GLU A 212 26.35 9.54 -8.37
CA GLU A 212 26.13 9.91 -9.77
C GLU A 212 24.82 9.31 -10.30
N ASP A 213 24.60 8.01 -10.06
CA ASP A 213 23.36 7.32 -10.47
C ASP A 213 22.14 7.93 -9.75
N SER A 214 22.24 8.18 -8.44
CA SER A 214 21.20 8.87 -7.67
C SER A 214 20.84 10.24 -8.24
N CYS A 215 21.86 11.04 -8.56
CA CYS A 215 21.68 12.36 -9.18
C CYS A 215 21.04 12.27 -10.57
N ASN A 216 21.49 11.33 -11.40
CA ASN A 216 20.97 11.13 -12.75
C ASN A 216 19.50 10.71 -12.73
N GLU A 217 19.09 9.86 -11.80
CA GLU A 217 17.67 9.50 -11.62
C GLU A 217 16.82 10.69 -11.19
N LEU A 218 17.28 11.49 -10.22
CA LEU A 218 16.55 12.69 -9.78
C LEU A 218 16.38 13.73 -10.88
N ASN A 219 17.42 13.98 -11.67
CA ASN A 219 17.37 14.98 -12.75
C ASN A 219 16.40 14.60 -13.89
N GLN A 220 15.99 13.34 -13.98
CA GLN A 220 14.93 12.89 -14.88
C GLN A 220 13.53 13.26 -14.37
N LEU A 221 13.36 13.58 -13.08
CA LEU A 221 12.07 13.90 -12.48
C LEU A 221 11.81 15.40 -12.54
N THR A 222 10.74 15.78 -13.26
CA THR A 222 10.40 17.19 -13.56
C THR A 222 10.30 18.08 -12.30
N ASP A 223 9.76 17.55 -11.20
CA ASP A 223 9.60 18.30 -9.95
C ASP A 223 10.93 18.54 -9.23
N TYR A 224 11.92 17.67 -9.46
CA TYR A 224 13.25 17.71 -8.86
C TYR A 224 14.29 18.42 -9.72
N GLN A 225 13.96 18.77 -10.97
CA GLN A 225 14.81 19.65 -11.79
C GLN A 225 15.06 21.03 -11.14
N LYS A 226 14.22 21.44 -10.19
CA LYS A 226 14.42 22.66 -9.39
C LYS A 226 15.67 22.60 -8.51
N CYS A 227 16.17 21.41 -8.21
CA CYS A 227 17.39 21.21 -7.46
C CYS A 227 18.66 21.63 -8.22
N ASN A 228 18.59 21.69 -9.56
CA ASN A 228 19.70 22.12 -10.41
C ASN A 228 21.03 21.44 -10.04
N LEU A 229 20.98 20.12 -9.80
CA LEU A 229 22.13 19.32 -9.41
C LEU A 229 23.04 19.11 -10.62
N ASP A 230 24.33 19.34 -10.44
CA ASP A 230 25.37 18.95 -11.39
C ASP A 230 25.82 17.53 -11.09
N CYS A 231 25.45 16.57 -11.94
CA CYS A 231 25.82 15.17 -11.76
C CYS A 231 27.24 14.84 -12.26
N ASP A 232 27.86 15.69 -13.07
CA ASP A 232 29.23 15.54 -13.57
C ASP A 232 30.21 16.32 -12.67
N THR A 233 30.18 16.00 -11.38
CA THR A 233 30.95 16.69 -10.34
C THR A 233 31.83 15.72 -9.55
N VAL A 234 32.80 16.28 -8.82
CA VAL A 234 33.50 15.53 -7.78
C VAL A 234 32.59 15.44 -6.56
N TRP A 235 32.19 14.23 -6.18
CA TRP A 235 31.38 13.98 -5.00
C TRP A 235 32.17 14.21 -3.71
N ASP A 236 32.18 15.47 -3.26
CA ASP A 236 32.65 15.88 -1.95
C ASP A 236 31.48 16.05 -0.96
N TYR A 237 31.80 16.43 0.28
CA TYR A 237 30.79 16.60 1.33
C TYR A 237 29.70 17.61 0.94
N SER A 238 30.05 18.70 0.26
CA SER A 238 29.09 19.75 -0.11
C SER A 238 28.13 19.26 -1.20
N ASN A 239 28.64 18.54 -2.20
CA ASN A 239 27.80 18.01 -3.29
C ASN A 239 26.90 16.87 -2.81
N ILE A 240 27.40 16.02 -1.89
CA ILE A 240 26.59 14.97 -1.25
C ILE A 240 25.48 15.58 -0.39
N GLU A 241 25.78 16.64 0.36
CA GLU A 241 24.78 17.36 1.17
C GLU A 241 23.68 17.96 0.30
N ASN A 242 24.03 18.62 -0.81
CA ASN A 242 23.06 19.15 -1.77
C ASN A 242 22.17 18.05 -2.37
N LEU A 243 22.74 16.91 -2.74
CA LEU A 243 21.98 15.77 -3.24
C LEU A 243 21.02 15.21 -2.17
N LEU A 244 21.48 15.10 -0.92
CA LEU A 244 20.67 14.65 0.21
C LEU A 244 19.51 15.60 0.50
N GLU A 245 19.73 16.91 0.48
CA GLU A 245 18.66 17.90 0.66
C GLU A 245 17.57 17.76 -0.41
N CYS A 246 17.97 17.43 -1.64
CA CYS A 246 17.04 17.25 -2.74
C CYS A 246 16.28 15.93 -2.69
N ILE A 247 16.92 14.85 -2.28
CA ILE A 247 16.30 13.52 -2.25
C ILE A 247 15.41 13.30 -1.03
N SER A 248 15.61 14.09 0.03
CA SER A 248 14.84 14.02 1.28
C SER A 248 13.54 14.83 1.24
N PHE A 249 13.23 15.50 0.12
CA PHE A 249 12.04 16.33 -0.01
C PHE A 249 10.72 15.53 0.04
N GLU A 250 10.76 14.24 -0.31
CA GLU A 250 9.67 13.29 -0.09
C GLU A 250 10.26 12.00 0.49
N VAL A 251 10.09 11.80 1.80
CA VAL A 251 10.34 10.50 2.42
C VAL A 251 9.15 9.63 2.07
N LEU A 252 9.37 8.59 1.28
CA LEU A 252 8.27 7.73 0.84
C LEU A 252 7.80 6.80 1.94
N PHE A 253 8.65 6.44 2.90
CA PHE A 253 8.32 5.61 4.07
C PHE A 253 9.31 5.89 5.21
#